data_AF-A0A845YA11-F1
#
_entry.id   AF-A0A845YA11-F1
#
_cell.length_a   1.000
_cell.length_b   1.000
_cell.length_c   1.000
_cell.angle_alpha   90.00
_cell.angle_beta   90.00
_cell.angle_gamma   90.00
#
_symmetry.space_group_name_H-M   'P 1'
#
loop_
_entity.id
_entity.type
_entity.pdbx_description
1 polymer ?
#
loop_
_entity_poly.entity_id
_entity_poly.type
_entity_poly.pdbx_seq_one_letter_code
_entity_poly.pdbx_strand_id
1 'polypeptide(L)'
;MIHENHVAAIKWSDELGKRLETLRGEISLRQLEKRTEEIGDKVSFQYIQQLEQPVLFTKRTKKGYVSVSIDVLKTLCVALGTDIFDLLDSAKIKIAP
;
A
#
# COMPACT_ATOMS: atom_id res chain seq x y z
N MET A 1 10.91 3.40 18.91
CA MET A 1 9.91 3.75 17.87
C MET A 1 10.69 4.22 16.65
N ILE A 2 10.51 3.58 15.49
CA ILE A 2 11.16 4.04 14.25
C ILE A 2 10.22 5.07 13.62
N HIS A 3 10.74 6.26 13.30
CA HIS A 3 9.97 7.28 12.58
C HIS A 3 9.80 6.90 11.10
N GLU A 4 8.68 7.26 10.49
CA GLU A 4 8.40 7.02 9.07
C GLU A 4 9.50 7.57 8.13
N ASN A 5 10.15 8.66 8.52
CA ASN A 5 11.27 9.26 7.78
C ASN A 5 12.51 8.34 7.69
N HIS A 6 12.56 7.24 8.44
CA HIS A 6 13.66 6.26 8.41
C HIS A 6 13.29 4.98 7.65
N VAL A 7 12.07 4.86 7.13
CA VAL A 7 11.60 3.68 6.39
C VAL A 7 11.29 4.11 4.96
N ALA A 8 12.09 3.68 3.99
CA ALA A 8 11.85 4.02 2.59
C ALA A 8 10.75 3.15 1.95
N ALA A 9 10.67 1.87 2.34
CA ALA A 9 9.72 0.92 1.80
C ALA A 9 9.40 -0.20 2.80
N ILE A 10 8.20 -0.76 2.67
CA ILE A 10 7.70 -1.85 3.50
C ILE A 10 7.59 -3.12 2.65
N LYS A 11 7.88 -4.27 3.26
CA LYS A 11 7.52 -5.57 2.70
C LYS A 11 5.99 -5.70 2.68
N TRP A 12 5.43 -5.78 1.49
CA TRP A 12 4.00 -5.84 1.27
C TRP A 12 3.49 -7.27 1.31
N SER A 13 2.61 -7.55 2.27
CA SER A 13 1.98 -8.86 2.47
C SER A 13 0.58 -8.91 1.84
N ASP A 14 0.05 -10.11 1.68
CA ASP A 14 -1.32 -10.31 1.21
C ASP A 14 -2.35 -9.76 2.18
N GLU A 15 -2.05 -9.76 3.48
CA GLU A 15 -2.89 -9.18 4.52
C GLU A 15 -3.02 -7.67 4.33
N LEU A 16 -1.91 -6.97 4.07
CA LEU A 16 -1.92 -5.54 3.75
C LEU A 16 -2.64 -5.26 2.43
N GLY A 17 -2.51 -6.14 1.43
CA GLY A 17 -3.24 -6.03 0.17
C GLY A 17 -4.76 -6.15 0.33
N LYS A 18 -5.23 -7.15 1.09
CA LYS A 18 -6.66 -7.29 1.43
C LYS A 18 -7.18 -6.11 2.23
N ARG A 19 -6.34 -5.54 3.10
CA ARG A 19 -6.72 -4.37 3.89
C ARG A 19 -6.85 -3.12 3.02
N LEU A 20 -5.94 -2.92 2.07
CA LEU A 20 -6.07 -1.87 1.06
C LEU A 20 -7.38 -2.02 0.27
N GLU A 21 -7.70 -3.23 -0.18
CA GLU A 21 -8.96 -3.54 -0.88
C GLU A 21 -10.19 -3.22 0.00
N THR A 22 -10.12 -3.56 1.29
CA THR A 22 -11.19 -3.27 2.27
C THR A 22 -11.37 -1.77 2.49
N LEU A 23 -10.27 -1.01 2.65
CA LEU A 23 -10.29 0.44 2.82
C LEU A 23 -10.77 1.15 1.56
N ARG A 24 -10.43 0.63 0.37
CA ARG A 24 -10.95 1.14 -0.90
C ARG A 24 -12.46 0.96 -1.00
N GLY A 25 -13.00 -0.15 -0.51
CA GLY A 25 -14.42 -0.45 -0.50
C GLY A 25 -15.02 -0.36 -1.92
N GLU A 26 -16.02 0.49 -2.08
CA GLU A 26 -16.75 0.66 -3.35
C GLU A 26 -16.03 1.55 -4.38
N ILE A 27 -14.95 2.23 -3.99
CA ILE A 27 -14.17 3.07 -4.92
C ILE A 27 -13.53 2.15 -5.96
N SER A 28 -13.84 2.31 -7.24
CA SER A 28 -13.17 1.50 -8.27
C SER A 28 -11.68 1.85 -8.38
N LEU A 29 -10.85 0.90 -8.84
CA LEU A 29 -9.42 1.12 -9.04
C LEU A 29 -9.11 2.34 -9.93
N ARG A 30 -9.93 2.57 -10.97
CA ARG A 30 -9.79 3.74 -11.86
C ARG A 30 -10.16 5.05 -11.17
N GLN A 31 -11.17 5.04 -10.31
CA GLN A 31 -11.50 6.22 -9.50
C GLN A 31 -10.38 6.51 -8.51
N LEU A 32 -9.78 5.48 -7.90
CA LEU A 32 -8.66 5.67 -6.99
C LEU A 32 -7.43 6.23 -7.74
N GLU A 33 -7.06 5.68 -8.90
CA GLU A 33 -6.01 6.24 -9.76
C GLU A 33 -6.27 7.72 -10.05
N LYS A 34 -7.49 8.07 -10.47
CA LYS A 34 -7.85 9.46 -10.75
C LYS A 34 -7.68 10.37 -9.52
N ARG A 35 -8.09 9.91 -8.34
CA ARG A 35 -7.90 10.68 -7.10
C ARG A 35 -6.43 10.89 -6.76
N THR A 36 -5.58 9.88 -6.99
CA THR A 36 -4.13 10.00 -6.79
C THR A 36 -3.52 11.02 -7.78
N GLU A 37 -3.98 11.01 -9.03
CA GLU A 37 -3.57 11.99 -10.04
C GLU A 37 -4.03 13.42 -9.69
N GLU A 38 -5.23 13.59 -9.12
CA GLU A 38 -5.75 14.88 -8.66
C GLU A 38 -4.98 15.50 -7.49
N ILE A 39 -4.32 14.69 -6.65
CA ILE A 39 -3.45 15.16 -5.56
C ILE A 39 -1.99 15.34 -5.98
N GLY A 40 -1.67 15.12 -7.27
CA GLY A 40 -0.36 15.37 -7.86
C GLY A 40 0.58 14.16 -7.96
N ASP A 41 0.18 13.02 -7.38
CA ASP A 41 0.99 11.79 -7.35
C ASP A 41 0.23 10.63 -8.00
N LYS A 42 0.57 10.28 -9.24
CA LYS A 42 -0.15 9.22 -9.96
C LYS A 42 0.25 7.83 -9.51
N VAL A 43 -0.70 7.08 -8.96
CA VAL A 43 -0.59 5.62 -8.74
C VAL A 43 -1.49 4.91 -9.74
N SER A 44 -0.91 4.18 -10.70
CA SER A 44 -1.69 3.56 -11.77
C SER A 44 -2.63 2.48 -11.24
N PHE A 45 -3.80 2.31 -11.87
CA PHE A 45 -4.74 1.28 -11.46
C PHE A 45 -4.14 -0.14 -11.49
N GLN A 46 -3.21 -0.41 -12.43
CA GLN A 46 -2.50 -1.69 -12.50
C GLN A 46 -1.64 -1.91 -11.27
N TYR A 47 -0.96 -0.86 -10.80
CA TYR A 47 -0.14 -0.96 -9.61
C TYR A 47 -1.01 -1.13 -8.36
N ILE A 48 -2.11 -0.37 -8.24
CA ILE A 48 -3.09 -0.56 -7.15
C ILE A 48 -3.61 -2.00 -7.13
N GLN A 49 -3.98 -2.56 -8.29
CA GLN A 49 -4.40 -3.96 -8.39
C GLN A 49 -3.31 -4.93 -7.93
N GLN A 50 -2.05 -4.67 -8.29
CA GLN A 50 -0.91 -5.45 -7.82
C GLN A 50 -0.74 -5.36 -6.30
N LEU A 51 -1.02 -4.19 -5.69
CA LEU A 51 -0.95 -4.01 -4.25
C LEU A 51 -2.08 -4.72 -3.52
N GLU A 52 -3.28 -4.80 -4.11
CA GLU A 52 -4.41 -5.54 -3.53
C GLU A 52 -4.23 -7.05 -3.63
N GLN A 53 -3.57 -7.52 -4.70
CA GLN A 53 -3.41 -8.95 -4.99
C GLN A 53 -1.95 -9.39 -5.15
N PRO A 54 -1.05 -9.11 -4.17
CA PRO A 54 0.38 -9.25 -4.36
C PRO A 54 0.81 -10.68 -4.69
N VAL A 55 0.15 -11.74 -4.16
CA VAL A 55 0.40 -13.16 -4.51
C VAL A 55 0.47 -13.42 -6.01
N LEU A 56 -0.41 -12.78 -6.79
CA LEU A 56 -0.50 -13.01 -8.23
C LEU A 56 0.76 -12.50 -8.95
N PHE A 57 1.47 -11.57 -8.33
CA PHE A 57 2.64 -10.89 -8.87
C PHE A 57 3.95 -11.36 -8.22
N THR A 58 3.93 -11.83 -6.96
CA THR A 58 5.12 -12.31 -6.25
C THR A 58 5.67 -13.63 -6.78
N LYS A 59 4.81 -14.50 -7.34
CA LYS A 59 5.22 -15.78 -7.99
C LYS A 59 6.25 -15.58 -9.11
N ARG A 60 6.34 -14.37 -9.67
CA ARG A 60 7.27 -14.02 -10.74
C ARG A 60 8.54 -13.30 -10.24
N THR A 61 8.62 -13.00 -8.95
CA THR A 61 9.75 -12.26 -8.35
C THR A 61 10.71 -13.22 -7.64
N LYS A 62 12.03 -13.03 -7.83
CA LYS A 62 13.07 -13.80 -7.11
C LYS A 62 12.99 -13.65 -5.58
N LYS A 63 12.41 -12.55 -5.10
CA LYS A 63 12.32 -12.20 -3.68
C LYS A 63 11.09 -12.80 -2.98
N GLY A 64 10.06 -13.21 -3.73
CA GLY A 64 8.82 -13.75 -3.16
C GLY A 64 7.95 -12.75 -2.41
N TYR A 65 8.22 -11.45 -2.52
CA TYR A 65 7.41 -10.37 -1.93
C TYR A 65 7.42 -9.11 -2.81
N VAL A 66 6.37 -8.28 -2.68
CA VAL A 66 6.33 -6.92 -3.22
C VAL A 66 6.87 -5.96 -2.17
N SER A 67 7.67 -4.97 -2.57
CA SER A 67 8.05 -3.85 -1.70
C SER A 67 7.32 -2.60 -2.16
N VAL A 68 6.78 -1.82 -1.22
CA VAL A 68 6.03 -0.60 -1.52
C VAL A 68 6.65 0.56 -0.76
N SER A 69 6.91 1.67 -1.45
CA SER A 69 7.47 2.87 -0.80
C SER A 69 6.45 3.51 0.12
N ILE A 70 6.93 4.15 1.19
CA ILE A 70 6.05 4.91 2.10
C ILE A 70 5.30 6.01 1.34
N ASP A 71 5.93 6.66 0.36
CA ASP A 71 5.29 7.72 -0.43
C ASP A 71 4.04 7.21 -1.17
N VAL A 72 4.13 6.04 -1.82
CA VAL A 72 2.95 5.41 -2.46
C VAL A 72 1.84 5.15 -1.45
N LEU A 73 2.19 4.66 -0.26
CA LEU A 73 1.20 4.41 0.79
C LEU A 73 0.55 5.70 1.27
N LYS A 74 1.33 6.77 1.47
CA LYS A 74 0.81 8.09 1.86
C LYS A 74 -0.13 8.63 0.78
N THR A 75 0.26 8.58 -0.49
CA THR A 75 -0.59 8.99 -1.62
C THR A 75 -1.91 8.23 -1.63
N LEU A 76 -1.89 6.91 -1.44
CA LEU A 76 -3.10 6.08 -1.40
C LEU A 76 -3.99 6.40 -0.21
N CYS A 77 -3.41 6.55 0.99
CA CYS A 77 -4.14 6.91 2.20
C CYS A 77 -4.81 8.29 2.07
N VAL A 78 -4.10 9.29 1.52
CA VAL A 78 -4.67 10.61 1.23
C VAL A 78 -5.83 10.52 0.23
N ALA A 79 -5.67 9.75 -0.86
CA ALA A 79 -6.71 9.58 -1.88
C ALA A 79 -7.96 8.81 -1.35
N LEU A 80 -7.78 7.95 -0.36
CA LEU A 80 -8.83 7.21 0.33
C LEU A 80 -9.44 7.98 1.52
N GLY A 81 -8.78 9.03 2.00
CA GLY A 81 -9.17 9.75 3.21
C GLY A 81 -8.97 8.93 4.48
N THR A 82 -7.94 8.08 4.52
CA THR A 82 -7.62 7.20 5.66
C THR A 82 -6.26 7.57 6.26
N ASP A 83 -6.00 7.14 7.50
CA ASP A 83 -4.65 7.24 8.07
C ASP A 83 -3.77 6.07 7.59
N ILE A 84 -2.46 6.28 7.49
CA ILE A 84 -1.50 5.20 7.19
C ILE A 84 -1.47 4.13 8.28
N PHE A 85 -1.77 4.48 9.53
CA PHE A 85 -1.89 3.53 10.63
C PHE A 85 -3.11 2.63 10.49
N ASP A 86 -4.19 3.11 9.86
CA ASP A 86 -5.36 2.30 9.51
C ASP A 86 -5.04 1.27 8.43
N LEU A 87 -3.99 1.50 7.63
CA LEU A 87 -3.49 0.55 6.64
C LEU A 87 -2.48 -0.44 7.26
N LEU A 88 -1.55 0.05 8.08
CA LEU A 88 -0.44 -0.76 8.64
C LEU A 88 -0.75 -1.50 9.95
N ASP A 89 -1.96 -1.34 10.47
CA ASP A 89 -2.50 -2.00 11.67
C ASP A 89 -1.69 -1.81 12.93
N SER A 90 -1.27 -0.57 13.18
CA SER A 90 -0.45 -0.23 14.34
C SER A 90 0.75 -1.15 14.52
N ALA A 91 1.26 -1.78 13.43
CA ALA A 91 2.20 -2.89 13.50
C ALA A 91 3.25 -2.57 14.56
N LYS A 92 3.08 -3.17 15.74
CA LYS A 92 4.05 -3.05 16.83
C LYS A 92 5.24 -3.78 16.25
N ILE A 93 6.18 -3.02 15.69
CA ILE A 93 7.39 -3.55 15.08
C ILE A 93 8.08 -4.35 16.19
N LYS A 94 7.82 -5.65 16.24
CA LYS A 94 8.54 -6.58 17.08
C LYS A 94 9.83 -6.84 16.34
N ILE A 95 10.87 -6.11 16.74
CA ILE A 95 12.23 -6.47 16.40
C ILE A 95 12.46 -7.81 17.10
N ALA A 96 12.48 -8.90 16.31
CA ALA A 96 12.89 -10.20 16.83
C ALA A 96 14.36 -10.08 17.27
N PRO A 97 14.73 -10.67 18.42
CA PRO A 97 16.10 -10.64 18.93
C PRO A 97 17.10 -11.30 17.98
#